data_AF-A0A0E2LMW2-F1
#
_entry.id   AF-A0A0E2LMW2-F1
#
_cell.length_a   1.000
_cell.length_b   1.000
_cell.length_c   1.000
_cell.angle_alpha   90.00
_cell.angle_beta   90.00
_cell.angle_gamma   90.00
#
_symmetry.space_group_name_H-M   'P 1'
#
loop_
_entity.id
_entity.type
_entity.pdbx_description
1 polymer ?
#
loop_
_entity_poly.entity_id
_entity_poly.type
_entity_poly.pdbx_seq_one_letter_code
_entity_poly.pdbx_strand_id
1 'polypeptide(L)' 'MRGMKKVAIIRRPGAASVIRQIRILEPAILSIDQRIEIEAFSEYSVVVWLPFDRFEEYRNRIQTLIDTHVS' A
#
# COMPACT_ATOMS: atom_id res chain seq x y z
N MET A 1 5.42 -13.69 11.37
CA MET A 1 4.81 -14.18 10.13
C MET A 1 5.90 -14.76 9.22
N ARG A 2 6.01 -16.09 9.11
CA ARG A 2 6.98 -16.70 8.16
C ARG A 2 6.51 -16.39 6.73
N GLY A 3 7.41 -15.97 5.84
CA GLY A 3 7.09 -15.71 4.43
C GLY A 3 6.44 -14.35 4.11
N MET A 4 6.45 -13.40 5.05
CA MET A 4 5.97 -12.03 4.83
C MET A 4 7.12 -11.02 4.98
N LYS A 5 7.05 -9.92 4.24
CA LYS A 5 7.98 -8.80 4.29
C LYS A 5 7.22 -7.52 4.63
N LYS A 6 7.67 -6.82 5.67
CA LYS A 6 7.19 -5.48 5.99
C LYS A 6 7.76 -4.46 5.01
N VAL A 7 6.91 -3.65 4.41
CA VAL A 7 7.28 -2.64 3.41
C VAL A 7 6.55 -1.33 3.71
N ALA A 8 7.31 -0.23 3.74
CA ALA A 8 6.74 1.12 3.69
C ALA A 8 6.71 1.59 2.23
N ILE A 9 5.54 2.01 1.77
CA ILE A 9 5.31 2.49 0.41
C ILE A 9 4.92 3.95 0.52
N ILE A 10 5.76 4.83 -0.04
CA ILE A 10 5.68 6.28 0.13
C ILE A 10 5.11 6.87 -1.14
N ARG A 11 4.08 7.70 -1.01
CA ARG A 11 3.48 8.39 -2.14
C ARG A 11 4.51 9.28 -2.83
N ARG A 12 4.42 9.44 -4.14
CA ARG A 12 5.24 10.40 -4.87
C ARG A 12 4.95 11.84 -4.40
N PRO A 13 5.92 12.76 -4.52
CA PRO A 13 5.68 14.18 -4.31
C PRO A 13 4.50 14.67 -5.17
N GLY A 14 3.62 15.49 -4.57
CA GLY A 14 2.44 16.02 -5.25
C GLY A 14 1.23 15.09 -5.31
N ALA A 15 1.35 13.80 -4.97
CA ALA A 15 0.18 12.93 -4.77
C ALA A 15 -0.66 13.42 -3.58
N ALA A 16 -1.95 13.11 -3.59
CA ALA A 16 -2.82 13.49 -2.49
C ALA A 16 -2.50 12.69 -1.21
N SER A 17 -2.96 13.20 -0.08
CA SER A 17 -2.73 12.61 1.25
C SER A 17 -3.28 11.17 1.31
N VAL A 18 -2.45 10.21 1.74
CA VAL A 18 -2.83 8.79 1.84
C VAL A 18 -3.96 8.61 2.86
N ILE A 19 -3.84 9.22 4.04
CA ILE A 19 -4.86 9.12 5.10
C ILE A 19 -6.23 9.68 4.67
N ARG A 20 -6.26 10.71 3.81
CA ARG A 20 -7.52 11.26 3.26
C ARG A 20 -8.23 10.31 2.30
N GLN A 21 -7.52 9.30 1.80
CA GLN A 21 -8.02 8.37 0.80
C GLN A 21 -8.15 6.94 1.34
N ILE A 22 -8.01 6.73 2.65
CA ILE A 22 -8.08 5.40 3.29
C ILE A 22 -9.29 4.60 2.81
N ARG A 23 -10.48 5.23 2.73
CA ARG A 23 -11.73 4.56 2.33
C ARG A 23 -11.69 3.95 0.92
N ILE A 24 -10.77 4.42 0.08
CA ILE A 24 -10.56 3.92 -1.29
C ILE A 24 -9.32 3.01 -1.33
N LEU A 25 -8.23 3.43 -0.69
CA LEU A 25 -6.95 2.71 -0.73
C LEU A 25 -7.00 1.39 0.04
N GLU A 26 -7.62 1.35 1.22
CA GLU A 26 -7.69 0.15 2.05
C GLU A 26 -8.35 -1.04 1.32
N PRO A 27 -9.59 -0.93 0.80
CA PRO A 27 -10.19 -2.04 0.07
C PRO A 27 -9.44 -2.37 -1.22
N ALA A 28 -8.87 -1.38 -1.91
CA ALA A 28 -8.09 -1.62 -3.12
C ALA A 28 -6.81 -2.42 -2.83
N ILE A 29 -6.08 -2.08 -1.76
CA ILE A 29 -4.88 -2.80 -1.33
C ILE A 29 -5.23 -4.23 -0.92
N LEU A 30 -6.27 -4.42 -0.10
CA LEU A 30 -6.69 -5.75 0.36
C LEU A 30 -7.25 -6.63 -0.77
N SER A 31 -7.73 -6.03 -1.86
CA SER A 31 -8.18 -6.78 -3.05
C SER A 31 -7.05 -7.37 -3.89
N ILE A 32 -5.79 -6.95 -3.67
CA ILE A 32 -4.64 -7.43 -4.45
C ILE A 32 -4.35 -8.90 -4.15
N ASP A 33 -4.31 -9.27 -2.88
CA ASP A 33 -4.07 -10.64 -2.38
C ASP A 33 -4.56 -10.71 -0.93
N GLN A 34 -5.30 -11.76 -0.58
CA GLN A 34 -5.88 -11.96 0.77
C GLN A 34 -4.82 -12.10 1.88
N ARG A 35 -3.57 -12.36 1.51
CA ARG A 35 -2.43 -12.47 2.43
C ARG A 35 -1.82 -11.12 2.79
N ILE A 36 -2.20 -10.03 2.11
CA ILE A 36 -1.69 -8.69 2.42
C ILE A 36 -2.36 -8.18 3.69
N GLU A 37 -1.55 -7.68 4.60
CA GLU A 37 -2.03 -7.02 5.82
C GLU A 37 -1.55 -5.56 5.83
N ILE A 38 -2.44 -4.65 6.19
CA ILE A 38 -2.11 -3.23 6.36
C ILE A 38 -1.81 -3.00 7.84
N GLU A 39 -0.60 -2.51 8.13
CA GLU A 39 -0.19 -2.21 9.50
C GLU A 39 -0.54 -0.77 9.89
N ALA A 40 -0.28 0.18 9.00
CA ALA A 40 -0.49 1.60 9.29
C ALA A 40 -0.68 2.43 8.03
N PHE A 41 -1.45 3.51 8.20
CA PHE A 41 -1.53 4.60 7.24
C PHE A 41 -0.95 5.87 7.87
N SER A 42 -0.30 6.69 7.04
CA SER A 42 0.10 8.04 7.38
C SER A 42 -0.37 9.02 6.30
N GLU A 43 -0.02 10.29 6.44
CA GLU A 43 -0.26 11.29 5.40
C GLU A 43 0.53 11.02 4.11
N TYR A 44 1.67 10.32 4.22
CA TYR A 44 2.65 10.16 3.14
C TYR A 44 2.88 8.71 2.72
N SER A 45 2.42 7.74 3.49
CA SER A 45 2.78 6.34 3.26
C SER A 45 1.73 5.37 3.76
N VAL A 46 1.83 4.14 3.26
CA VAL A 46 1.20 2.95 3.82
C VAL A 46 2.28 1.95 4.21
N VAL A 47 2.12 1.32 5.38
CA VAL A 47 2.97 0.24 5.84
C VAL A 47 2.17 -1.06 5.74
N VAL A 48 2.72 -2.02 5.00
CA VAL A 48 2.04 -3.29 4.68
C VAL A 48 2.95 -4.48 4.90
N TRP A 49 2.36 -5.63 5.19
CA TRP A 49 3.00 -6.94 5.12
C TRP A 49 2.64 -7.61 3.80
N LEU A 50 3.67 -7.94 3.02
CA LEU A 50 3.53 -8.54 1.68
C LEU A 50 4.09 -9.96 1.66
N PRO A 51 3.45 -10.91 0.96
CA PRO A 51 4.03 -12.22 0.67
C PRO A 51 5.41 -12.11 0.00
N PHE A 52 6.40 -12.80 0.53
CA PHE A 52 7.80 -12.70 0.10
C PHE A 52 8.02 -13.16 -1.35
N ASP A 53 7.22 -14.12 -1.81
CA ASP A 53 7.26 -14.68 -3.17
C ASP A 53 6.87 -13.66 -4.25
N ARG A 54 6.10 -12.63 -3.91
CA ARG A 54 5.58 -11.63 -4.86
C ARG A 54 5.71 -10.18 -4.38
N PHE A 55 6.60 -9.93 -3.42
CA PHE A 55 6.62 -8.65 -2.72
C PHE A 55 6.89 -7.45 -3.65
N GLU A 56 7.75 -7.59 -4.67
CA GLU A 56 8.02 -6.49 -5.63
C GLU A 56 6.80 -6.18 -6.49
N GLU A 57 6.09 -7.21 -6.97
CA GLU A 57 4.86 -7.05 -7.75
C GLU A 57 3.81 -6.29 -6.94
N TYR A 58 3.57 -6.72 -5.70
CA TYR A 58 2.58 -6.10 -4.82
C TYR A 58 2.98 -4.70 -4.38
N ARG A 59 4.26 -4.48 -4.07
CA ARG A 59 4.80 -3.15 -3.78
C ARG A 59 4.51 -2.18 -4.93
N ASN A 60 4.78 -2.58 -6.17
CA ASN A 60 4.57 -1.73 -7.34
C ASN A 60 3.08 -1.44 -7.59
N ARG A 61 2.21 -2.43 -7.44
CA ARG A 61 0.75 -2.22 -7.57
C ARG A 61 0.23 -1.23 -6.52
N ILE A 62 0.64 -1.38 -5.26
CA ILE A 62 0.24 -0.47 -4.19
C ILE A 62 0.84 0.93 -4.42
N GLN A 63 2.08 1.02 -4.91
CA GLN A 63 2.69 2.30 -5.30
C GLN A 63 1.83 3.04 -6.34
N THR A 64 1.38 2.34 -7.38
CA THR A 64 0.47 2.93 -8.38
C THR A 64 -0.82 3.42 -7.73
N LEU A 65 -1.45 2.63 -6.85
CA LEU A 65 -2.68 3.04 -6.18
C LEU A 65 -2.51 4.35 -5.38
N ILE A 66 -1.45 4.46 -4.58
CA ILE A 66 -1.23 5.66 -3.75
C ILE A 66 -0.80 6.89 -4.56
N ASP A 67 -0.26 6.69 -5.77
CA ASP A 67 0.22 7.78 -6.64
C ASP A 67 -0.83 8.30 -7.63
N THR A 68 -1.79 7.44 -8.02
CA THR A 68 -2.82 7.74 -9.03
C THR A 68 -4.00 8.51 -8.47
N HIS A 69 -4.32 8.33 -7.20
CA HIS A 69 -5.39 9.11 -6.58
C HIS A 69 -4.85 10.50 -6.23
N VAL A 70 -4.87 11.35 -7.26
CA VAL A 70 -4.55 12.77 -7.19
C VAL A 70 -5.86 13.52 -6.95
N SER A 71 -5.84 14.48 -6.03
CA SER A 71 -6.99 15.33 -5.68
C SER A 71 -7.59 16.06 -6.88
#